data_AF-T0RBP0-F1
#
_entry.id   AF-T0RBP0-F1
#
_cell.length_a   1.000
_cell.length_b   1.000
_cell.length_c   1.000
_cell.angle_alpha   90.00
_cell.angle_beta   90.00
_cell.angle_gamma   90.00
#
_symmetry.space_group_name_H-M   'P 1'
#
loop_
_entity.id
_entity.type
_entity.pdbx_description
1 polymer ?
#
loop_
_entity_poly.entity_id
_entity_poly.type
_entity_poly.pdbx_seq_one_letter_code
_entity_poly.pdbx_strand_id
1 'polypeptide(L)'
;MPSNQAELDADECEIAGDVDLYVSDDGTIAEAKRQPRVVVLERQLSASEKELQQAAEYGMQLLHANDELQATISRLHVEHDTSANELQGELRALQRHLLGVQSERDSWKQKYIELDEAVSASSFEPAPTTASFVDDQVTAQLAATVSTLEATEQDLAALIVENDRLRAQLSSARAETREAHEQLRVHAKLGSDSAEALQDYRRDMNDQLHAANTKIKWLQQLLDARDQVESQLHQKINDLTLEVEASSTEFESKANLMQSMLQKCARLEKELSVFEQVMSNQLSPVYTSSHEAMLEAASFDRLQNFFNLTALGIVLEMHAEEYYLDTSSRKMFEIWFQQVLASDLPFQKWASWLTHRISNHMIATSPSSNSPRYSRLLLNVL
;
A
#
# COMPACT_ATOMS: atom_id res chain seq x y z
N MET A 1 54.57 -26.38 -4.09
CA MET A 1 53.71 -27.16 -3.18
C MET A 1 52.35 -27.27 -3.84
N PRO A 2 51.83 -28.49 -3.98
CA PRO A 2 50.96 -28.89 -5.09
C PRO A 2 49.48 -28.60 -4.84
N SER A 3 48.74 -28.63 -5.95
CA SER A 3 47.30 -28.50 -6.08
C SER A 3 46.50 -29.36 -5.09
N ASN A 4 45.61 -28.72 -4.33
CA ASN A 4 44.41 -29.38 -3.83
C ASN A 4 43.30 -29.20 -4.88
N GLN A 5 43.44 -30.00 -5.95
CA GLN A 5 42.40 -30.31 -6.93
C GLN A 5 42.08 -31.80 -6.73
N ALA A 6 41.36 -32.13 -5.66
CA ALA A 6 40.79 -33.44 -5.42
C ALA A 6 39.95 -33.36 -4.14
N GLU A 7 38.72 -32.84 -4.25
CA GLU A 7 37.58 -33.09 -3.34
C GLU A 7 36.43 -32.13 -3.71
N LEU A 8 35.94 -32.20 -4.94
CA LEU A 8 34.65 -31.61 -5.34
C LEU A 8 33.83 -32.54 -6.25
N ASP A 9 34.19 -33.82 -6.32
CA ASP A 9 33.50 -34.84 -7.12
C ASP A 9 32.99 -35.96 -6.21
N ALA A 10 32.05 -35.65 -5.33
CA ALA A 10 31.22 -36.65 -4.63
C ALA A 10 30.07 -35.94 -3.91
N ASP A 11 29.08 -35.48 -4.66
CA ASP A 11 27.67 -35.42 -4.22
C ASP A 11 26.77 -35.11 -5.43
N GLU A 12 26.88 -35.95 -6.47
CA GLU A 12 25.77 -36.20 -7.39
C GLU A 12 24.90 -37.30 -6.78
N CYS A 13 24.11 -36.94 -5.76
CA CYS A 13 22.94 -37.73 -5.37
C CYS A 13 21.70 -37.08 -5.98
N GLU A 14 21.09 -37.79 -6.92
CA GLU A 14 19.83 -37.53 -7.59
C GLU A 14 18.78 -36.90 -6.67
N ILE A 15 18.56 -35.59 -6.81
CA ILE A 15 17.31 -34.96 -6.41
C ILE A 15 16.42 -35.04 -7.65
N ALA A 16 15.37 -35.85 -7.54
CA ALA A 16 14.32 -36.01 -8.54
C ALA A 16 13.97 -34.66 -9.18
N GLY A 17 14.22 -34.57 -10.49
CA GLY A 17 14.00 -33.38 -11.29
C GLY A 17 12.51 -33.09 -11.41
N ASP A 18 12.04 -32.13 -10.64
CA ASP A 18 10.77 -31.46 -10.88
C ASP A 18 10.98 -30.50 -12.07
N VAL A 19 10.50 -30.89 -13.25
CA VAL A 19 10.73 -30.17 -14.51
C VAL A 19 9.58 -29.18 -14.73
N ASP A 20 9.89 -27.88 -14.75
CA ASP A 20 8.92 -26.85 -15.08
C ASP A 20 8.61 -26.90 -16.59
N LEU A 21 7.47 -27.52 -16.93
CA LEU A 21 6.96 -27.63 -18.29
C LEU A 21 6.21 -26.36 -18.66
N TYR A 22 6.56 -25.75 -19.80
CA TYR A 22 5.81 -24.63 -20.37
C TYR A 22 5.36 -24.95 -21.80
N VAL A 23 4.22 -24.37 -22.20
CA VAL A 23 3.64 -24.55 -23.54
C VAL A 23 4.15 -23.44 -24.44
N SER A 24 4.98 -23.80 -25.42
CA SER A 24 5.52 -22.86 -26.41
C SER A 24 4.41 -22.30 -27.31
N ASP A 25 4.68 -21.19 -28.01
CA ASP A 25 3.70 -20.49 -28.85
C ASP A 25 3.15 -21.33 -30.03
N ASP A 26 3.78 -22.47 -30.33
CA ASP A 26 3.34 -23.47 -31.32
C ASP A 26 2.50 -24.62 -30.72
N GLY A 27 2.17 -24.55 -29.43
CA GLY A 27 1.39 -25.54 -28.71
C GLY A 27 2.18 -26.77 -28.27
N THR A 28 3.51 -26.80 -28.44
CA THR A 28 4.34 -27.91 -27.97
C THR A 28 4.82 -27.68 -26.53
N ILE A 29 4.75 -28.74 -25.71
CA ILE A 29 5.24 -28.73 -24.33
C ILE A 29 6.75 -28.89 -24.37
N ALA A 30 7.49 -27.86 -23.95
CA ALA A 30 8.94 -27.88 -23.88
C ALA A 30 9.41 -27.88 -22.42
N GLU A 31 10.48 -28.62 -22.14
CA GLU A 31 11.13 -28.61 -20.84
C GLU A 31 11.97 -27.32 -20.71
N ALA A 32 11.58 -26.44 -19.80
CA ALA A 32 12.41 -25.29 -19.48
C ALA A 32 13.63 -25.79 -18.71
N LYS A 33 14.82 -25.67 -19.31
CA LYS A 33 16.09 -25.97 -18.62
C LYS A 33 16.18 -25.07 -17.38
N ARG A 34 15.91 -25.63 -16.19
CA ARG A 34 15.95 -24.88 -14.91
C ARG A 34 17.28 -24.15 -14.86
N GLN A 35 17.22 -22.81 -14.80
CA GLN A 35 18.42 -22.02 -14.67
C GLN A 35 19.12 -22.44 -13.38
N PRO A 36 20.45 -22.62 -13.40
CA PRO A 36 21.18 -23.02 -12.22
C PRO A 36 20.85 -22.03 -11.10
N ARG A 37 20.55 -22.53 -9.89
CA ARG A 37 20.09 -21.75 -8.74
C ARG A 37 20.92 -20.48 -8.49
N VAL A 38 22.22 -20.56 -8.80
CA VAL A 38 23.17 -19.44 -8.78
C VAL A 38 22.71 -18.26 -9.64
N VAL A 39 22.26 -18.49 -10.88
CA VAL A 39 21.83 -17.43 -11.80
C VAL A 39 20.53 -16.76 -11.32
N VAL A 40 19.64 -17.51 -10.68
CA VAL A 40 18.41 -16.94 -10.08
C VAL A 40 18.76 -16.05 -8.90
N LEU A 41 19.67 -16.51 -8.03
CA LEU A 41 20.15 -15.73 -6.88
C LEU A 41 20.92 -14.49 -7.32
N GLU A 42 21.75 -14.57 -8.35
CA GLU A 42 22.46 -13.40 -8.92
C GLU A 42 21.49 -12.34 -9.45
N ARG A 43 20.41 -12.76 -10.12
CA ARG A 43 19.36 -11.83 -10.58
C ARG A 43 18.62 -11.17 -9.43
N GLN A 44 18.28 -11.94 -8.40
CA GLN A 44 17.62 -11.42 -7.20
C GLN A 44 18.53 -10.46 -6.42
N LEU A 45 19.82 -10.78 -6.30
CA LEU A 45 20.80 -9.91 -5.68
C LEU A 45 20.94 -8.61 -6.46
N SER A 46 21.08 -8.68 -7.79
CA SER A 46 21.17 -7.48 -8.64
C SER A 46 19.90 -6.62 -8.59
N ALA A 47 18.72 -7.24 -8.46
CA ALA A 47 17.47 -6.51 -8.25
C ALA A 47 17.45 -5.79 -6.90
N SER A 48 17.82 -6.49 -5.82
CA SER A 48 17.91 -5.91 -4.48
C SER A 48 18.95 -4.79 -4.39
N GLU A 49 20.11 -4.95 -5.01
CA GLU A 49 21.15 -3.91 -5.09
C GLU A 49 20.64 -2.65 -5.80
N LYS A 50 19.89 -2.80 -6.90
CA LYS A 50 19.28 -1.66 -7.61
C LYS A 50 18.22 -0.96 -6.77
N GLU A 51 17.38 -1.72 -6.07
CA GLU A 51 16.37 -1.16 -5.16
C GLU A 51 17.02 -0.40 -4.01
N LEU A 52 18.08 -0.96 -3.41
CA LEU A 52 18.88 -0.29 -2.38
C LEU A 52 19.52 0.99 -2.91
N GLN A 53 20.07 0.96 -4.11
CA GLN A 53 20.67 2.14 -4.73
C GLN A 53 19.62 3.23 -5.00
N GLN A 54 18.44 2.87 -5.52
CA GLN A 54 17.34 3.81 -5.73
C GLN A 54 16.84 4.40 -4.40
N ALA A 55 16.73 3.58 -3.35
CA ALA A 55 16.35 4.04 -2.02
C ALA A 55 17.40 5.01 -1.43
N ALA A 56 18.68 4.73 -1.63
CA ALA A 56 19.77 5.62 -1.20
C ALA A 56 19.75 6.96 -1.98
N GLU A 57 19.55 6.92 -3.29
CA GLU A 57 19.41 8.12 -4.13
C GLU A 57 18.22 8.98 -3.70
N TYR A 58 17.07 8.36 -3.44
CA TYR A 58 15.89 9.06 -2.91
C TYR A 58 16.15 9.64 -1.52
N GLY A 59 16.83 8.90 -0.64
CA GLY A 59 17.25 9.38 0.67
C GLY A 59 18.16 10.60 0.60
N MET A 60 19.11 10.61 -0.33
CA MET A 60 20.00 11.76 -0.56
C MET A 60 19.25 12.98 -1.10
N GLN A 61 18.26 12.78 -1.98
CA GLN A 61 17.41 13.88 -2.46
C GLN A 61 16.58 14.50 -1.33
N LEU A 62 16.04 13.66 -0.44
CA LEU A 62 15.34 14.13 0.76
C LEU A 62 16.24 14.93 1.70
N LEU A 63 17.50 14.48 1.89
CA LEU A 63 18.48 15.22 2.68
C LEU A 63 18.79 16.59 2.07
N HIS A 64 19.05 16.66 0.76
CA HIS A 64 19.27 17.95 0.09
C HIS A 64 18.06 18.88 0.20
N ALA A 65 16.83 18.36 0.01
CA ALA A 65 15.62 19.15 0.18
C ALA A 65 15.47 19.66 1.63
N ASN A 66 15.86 18.86 2.61
CA ASN A 66 15.88 19.27 4.01
C ASN A 66 16.91 20.38 4.26
N ASP A 67 18.12 20.26 3.72
CA ASP A 67 19.16 21.29 3.82
C ASP A 67 18.69 22.62 3.19
N GLU A 68 18.01 22.57 2.03
CA GLU A 68 17.41 23.74 1.38
C GLU A 68 16.29 24.37 2.23
N LEU A 69 15.43 23.54 2.84
CA LEU A 69 14.40 24.00 3.77
C LEU A 69 15.02 24.64 5.02
N GLN A 70 16.09 24.06 5.56
CA GLN A 70 16.77 24.61 6.72
C GLN A 70 17.48 25.93 6.39
N ALA A 71 18.05 26.06 5.19
CA ALA A 71 18.61 27.31 4.70
C ALA A 71 17.55 28.41 4.50
N THR A 72 16.39 28.06 3.95
CA THR A 72 15.27 29.02 3.77
C THR A 72 14.68 29.45 5.11
N ILE A 73 14.49 28.54 6.07
CA ILE A 73 14.07 28.88 7.44
C ILE A 73 15.07 29.85 8.08
N SER A 74 16.37 29.57 7.96
CA SER A 74 17.41 30.43 8.53
C SER A 74 17.41 31.82 7.91
N ARG A 75 17.21 31.92 6.58
CA ARG A 75 17.07 33.21 5.89
C ARG A 75 15.85 34.00 6.39
N LEU A 76 14.68 33.36 6.43
CA LEU A 76 13.44 33.99 6.90
C LEU A 76 13.55 34.45 8.35
N HIS A 77 14.25 33.69 9.19
CA HIS A 77 14.50 34.07 10.58
C HIS A 77 15.33 35.36 10.67
N VAL A 78 16.41 35.47 9.90
CA VAL A 78 17.22 36.69 9.82
C VAL A 78 16.39 37.87 9.31
N GLU A 79 15.60 37.69 8.25
CA GLU A 79 14.73 38.74 7.70
C GLU A 79 13.68 39.23 8.71
N HIS A 80 13.08 38.29 9.45
CA HIS A 80 12.14 38.60 10.53
C HIS A 80 12.84 39.40 11.65
N ASP A 81 14.01 38.96 12.10
CA ASP A 81 14.75 39.65 13.16
C ASP A 81 15.23 41.05 12.71
N THR A 82 15.64 41.21 11.46
CA THR A 82 15.99 42.53 10.92
C THR A 82 14.78 43.46 10.89
N SER A 83 13.64 43.00 10.37
CA SER A 83 12.42 43.82 10.30
C SER A 83 11.88 44.17 11.70
N ALA A 84 11.94 43.24 12.65
CA ALA A 84 11.56 43.49 14.03
C ALA A 84 12.46 44.56 14.68
N ASN A 85 13.78 44.50 14.44
CA ASN A 85 14.73 45.49 14.93
C ASN A 85 14.54 46.87 14.30
N GLU A 86 14.23 46.93 13.00
CA GLU A 86 13.91 48.17 12.28
C GLU A 86 12.65 48.84 12.85
N LEU A 87 11.55 48.09 12.95
CA LEU A 87 10.30 48.58 13.55
C LEU A 87 10.49 49.04 14.99
N GLN A 88 11.29 48.31 15.78
CA GLN A 88 11.62 48.73 17.14
C GLN A 88 12.44 50.03 17.15
N GLY A 89 13.36 50.20 16.20
CA GLY A 89 14.11 51.44 15.98
C GLY A 89 13.21 52.63 15.64
N GLU A 90 12.27 52.44 14.70
CA GLU A 90 11.28 53.44 14.30
C GLU A 90 10.36 53.82 15.48
N LEU A 91 9.89 52.84 16.23
CA LEU A 91 9.06 53.08 17.42
C LEU A 91 9.80 53.93 18.45
N ARG A 92 11.08 53.64 18.72
CA ARG A 92 11.92 54.47 19.61
C ARG A 92 12.15 55.88 19.04
N ALA A 93 12.28 56.03 17.72
CA ALA A 93 12.43 57.34 17.08
C ALA A 93 11.15 58.18 17.23
N LEU A 94 9.98 57.58 16.97
CA LEU A 94 8.68 58.21 17.14
C LEU A 94 8.41 58.58 18.60
N GLN A 95 8.76 57.72 19.56
CA GLN A 95 8.67 58.04 20.99
C GLN A 95 9.51 59.27 21.35
N ARG A 96 10.75 59.37 20.85
CA ARG A 96 11.60 60.56 21.07
C ARG A 96 11.00 61.80 20.44
N HIS A 97 10.45 61.70 19.23
CA HIS A 97 9.80 62.82 18.55
C HIS A 97 8.55 63.29 19.31
N LEU A 98 7.72 62.36 19.79
CA LEU A 98 6.56 62.66 20.63
C LEU A 98 6.97 63.43 21.90
N LEU A 99 8.01 62.96 22.61
CA LEU A 99 8.54 63.64 23.79
C LEU A 99 9.06 65.05 23.46
N GLY A 100 9.75 65.21 22.32
CA GLY A 100 10.20 66.51 21.82
C GLY A 100 9.04 67.49 21.62
N VAL A 101 8.02 67.09 20.84
CA VAL A 101 6.82 67.90 20.59
C VAL A 101 6.06 68.21 21.87
N GLN A 102 5.98 67.27 22.81
CA GLN A 102 5.37 67.52 24.12
C GLN A 102 6.13 68.59 24.91
N SER A 103 7.46 68.51 24.93
CA SER A 103 8.30 69.51 25.61
C SER A 103 8.19 70.91 24.97
N GLU A 104 8.12 70.99 23.64
CA GLU A 104 7.91 72.25 22.92
C GLU A 104 6.54 72.84 23.23
N ARG A 105 5.48 72.02 23.19
CA ARG A 105 4.12 72.43 23.56
C ARG A 105 4.09 72.99 24.98
N ASP A 106 4.75 72.33 25.92
CA ASP A 106 4.77 72.76 27.32
C ASP A 106 5.57 74.06 27.49
N SER A 107 6.66 74.24 26.75
CA SER A 107 7.39 75.52 26.67
C SER A 107 6.52 76.65 26.11
N TRP A 108 5.76 76.41 25.04
CA TRP A 108 4.84 77.40 24.48
C TRP A 108 3.71 77.78 25.43
N LYS A 109 3.14 76.80 26.14
CA LYS A 109 2.15 77.07 27.20
C LYS A 109 2.72 77.98 28.27
N GLN A 110 3.96 77.74 28.69
CA GLN A 110 4.61 78.59 29.70
C GLN A 110 4.84 80.02 29.18
N LYS A 111 5.37 80.17 27.95
CA LYS A 111 5.52 81.49 27.32
C LYS A 111 4.20 82.24 27.17
N TYR A 112 3.11 81.53 26.86
CA TYR A 112 1.79 82.13 26.77
C TYR A 112 1.32 82.68 28.13
N ILE A 113 1.51 81.92 29.21
CA ILE A 113 1.18 82.37 30.57
C ILE A 113 1.98 83.64 30.91
N GLU A 114 3.28 83.66 30.64
CA GLU A 114 4.14 84.84 30.87
C GLU A 114 3.65 86.07 30.09
N LEU A 115 3.19 85.87 28.84
CA LEU A 115 2.67 86.96 27.99
C LEU A 115 1.30 87.47 28.46
N ASP A 116 0.42 86.57 28.89
CA ASP A 116 -0.90 86.90 29.44
C ASP A 116 -0.78 87.70 30.75
N GLU A 117 0.19 87.35 31.59
CA GLU A 117 0.57 88.12 32.79
C GLU A 117 1.11 89.51 32.42
N ALA A 118 1.95 89.62 31.39
CA ALA A 118 2.51 90.90 30.93
C ALA A 118 1.45 91.82 30.31
N VAL A 119 0.50 91.28 29.53
CA VAL A 119 -0.63 92.04 28.97
C VAL A 119 -1.57 92.49 30.08
N SER A 120 -1.83 91.63 31.06
CA SER A 120 -2.63 91.97 32.25
C SER A 120 -1.97 93.06 33.11
N ALA A 121 -0.64 93.14 33.13
CA ALA A 121 0.11 94.21 33.78
C ALA A 121 0.13 95.53 32.99
N SER A 122 -0.16 95.48 31.69
CA SER A 122 -0.17 96.61 30.76
C SER A 122 -1.58 97.20 30.61
N SER A 123 -2.21 97.66 31.70
CA SER A 123 -3.44 98.44 31.63
C SER A 123 -3.18 99.93 31.85
N PHE A 124 -3.51 100.73 30.82
CA PHE A 124 -3.70 102.19 30.79
C PHE A 124 -2.48 103.13 30.76
N GLU A 125 -2.33 103.83 29.62
CA GLU A 125 -2.06 105.29 29.61
C GLU A 125 -2.78 105.95 28.40
N PRO A 126 -3.75 106.86 28.60
CA PRO A 126 -4.44 107.55 27.52
C PRO A 126 -3.93 109.00 27.37
N ALA A 127 -3.51 109.38 26.17
CA ALA A 127 -3.14 110.77 25.85
C ALA A 127 -4.37 111.62 25.46
N PRO A 128 -4.44 112.91 25.85
CA PRO A 128 -5.65 113.72 25.72
C PRO A 128 -5.74 114.53 24.41
N THR A 129 -7.01 114.78 24.05
CA THR A 129 -7.60 115.67 23.03
C THR A 129 -7.08 117.11 22.99
N THR A 130 -7.10 117.77 21.82
CA THR A 130 -7.82 119.06 21.60
C THR A 130 -7.78 119.54 20.13
N ALA A 131 -8.83 120.28 19.75
CA ALA A 131 -9.13 120.81 18.41
C ALA A 131 -8.90 122.34 18.30
N SER A 132 -8.98 122.85 17.06
CA SER A 132 -9.22 124.25 16.59
C SER A 132 -8.00 125.10 16.15
N PHE A 133 -7.99 125.55 14.88
CA PHE A 133 -7.66 126.91 14.39
C PHE A 133 -7.86 127.11 12.86
N VAL A 134 -8.99 127.66 12.41
CA VAL A 134 -9.41 127.77 10.99
C VAL A 134 -8.62 128.84 10.22
N ASP A 135 -7.74 128.41 9.30
CA ASP A 135 -7.73 128.72 7.84
C ASP A 135 -6.42 128.20 7.18
N ASP A 136 -5.26 128.29 7.86
CA ASP A 136 -4.05 127.49 7.57
C ASP A 136 -4.21 126.03 8.02
N GLN A 137 -5.17 125.77 8.91
CA GLN A 137 -5.57 124.43 9.31
C GLN A 137 -6.35 123.71 8.22
N VAL A 138 -7.00 124.38 7.28
CA VAL A 138 -7.71 123.67 6.20
C VAL A 138 -6.71 123.13 5.19
N THR A 139 -5.66 123.87 4.85
CA THR A 139 -4.55 123.38 4.01
C THR A 139 -3.69 122.35 4.75
N ALA A 140 -3.42 122.54 6.04
CA ALA A 140 -2.72 121.55 6.87
C ALA A 140 -3.58 120.30 7.16
N GLN A 141 -4.90 120.43 7.32
CA GLN A 141 -5.82 119.29 7.44
C GLN A 141 -6.00 118.61 6.10
N LEU A 142 -6.05 119.33 4.98
CA LEU A 142 -6.10 118.72 3.66
C LEU A 142 -4.81 117.93 3.41
N ALA A 143 -3.65 118.52 3.68
CA ALA A 143 -2.35 117.83 3.61
C ALA A 143 -2.26 116.64 4.57
N ALA A 144 -2.79 116.76 5.80
CA ALA A 144 -2.87 115.65 6.74
C ALA A 144 -3.83 114.56 6.25
N THR A 145 -4.98 114.92 5.68
CA THR A 145 -5.95 113.96 5.13
C THR A 145 -5.40 113.27 3.90
N VAL A 146 -4.67 113.97 3.03
CA VAL A 146 -3.98 113.40 1.87
C VAL A 146 -2.88 112.47 2.33
N SER A 147 -2.05 112.87 3.31
CA SER A 147 -1.02 112.00 3.88
C SER A 147 -1.61 110.76 4.56
N THR A 148 -2.74 110.89 5.26
CA THR A 148 -3.46 109.72 5.79
C THR A 148 -4.07 108.87 4.69
N LEU A 149 -4.57 109.48 3.60
CA LEU A 149 -5.14 108.74 2.48
C LEU A 149 -4.05 107.93 1.76
N GLU A 150 -2.91 108.55 1.49
CA GLU A 150 -1.71 107.91 0.94
C GLU A 150 -1.23 106.77 1.84
N ALA A 151 -1.19 106.99 3.17
CA ALA A 151 -0.86 105.94 4.12
C ALA A 151 -1.87 104.77 4.07
N THR A 152 -3.18 105.07 4.03
CA THR A 152 -4.21 104.03 3.93
C THR A 152 -4.22 103.31 2.58
N GLU A 153 -3.83 103.99 1.50
CA GLU A 153 -3.71 103.40 0.16
C GLU A 153 -2.51 102.45 0.12
N GLN A 154 -1.41 102.81 0.78
CA GLN A 154 -0.23 101.97 0.93
C GLN A 154 -0.50 100.76 1.85
N ASP A 155 -1.27 100.94 2.93
CA ASP A 155 -1.76 99.85 3.78
C ASP A 155 -2.71 98.91 3.02
N LEU A 156 -3.61 99.46 2.19
CA LEU A 156 -4.48 98.67 1.32
C LEU A 156 -3.68 97.85 0.30
N ALA A 157 -2.66 98.45 -0.33
CA ALA A 157 -1.78 97.74 -1.25
C ALA A 157 -1.02 96.60 -0.55
N ALA A 158 -0.52 96.83 0.67
CA ALA A 158 0.12 95.80 1.49
C ALA A 158 -0.85 94.66 1.84
N LEU A 159 -2.10 95.00 2.21
CA LEU A 159 -3.14 94.01 2.50
C LEU A 159 -3.53 93.18 1.27
N ILE A 160 -3.55 93.76 0.07
CA ILE A 160 -3.82 93.04 -1.18
C ILE A 160 -2.73 92.00 -1.45
N VAL A 161 -1.46 92.39 -1.35
CA VAL A 161 -0.32 91.48 -1.53
C VAL A 161 -0.36 90.34 -0.52
N GLU A 162 -0.68 90.66 0.74
CA GLU A 162 -0.82 89.67 1.79
C GLU A 162 -2.02 88.72 1.55
N ASN A 163 -3.14 89.25 1.05
CA ASN A 163 -4.30 88.42 0.69
C ASN A 163 -3.98 87.44 -0.43
N ASP A 164 -3.25 87.88 -1.47
CA ASP A 164 -2.82 87.03 -2.58
C ASP A 164 -1.80 85.98 -2.12
N ARG A 165 -0.89 86.34 -1.22
CA ARG A 165 0.02 85.39 -0.56
C ARG A 165 -0.76 84.31 0.20
N LEU A 166 -1.74 84.70 1.01
CA LEU A 166 -2.59 83.77 1.76
C LEU A 166 -3.42 82.89 0.83
N ARG A 167 -3.95 83.42 -0.27
CA ARG A 167 -4.68 82.64 -1.29
C ARG A 167 -3.78 81.59 -1.95
N ALA A 168 -2.54 81.94 -2.28
CA ALA A 168 -1.57 81.00 -2.84
C ALA A 168 -1.17 79.92 -1.82
N GLN A 169 -0.98 80.28 -0.55
CA GLN A 169 -0.72 79.29 0.50
C GLN A 169 -1.91 78.34 0.69
N LEU A 170 -3.13 78.86 0.68
CA LEU A 170 -4.34 78.06 0.82
C LEU A 170 -4.59 77.15 -0.39
N SER A 171 -4.21 77.57 -1.60
CA SER A 171 -4.27 76.72 -2.79
C SER A 171 -3.23 75.60 -2.75
N SER A 172 -2.00 75.88 -2.28
CA SER A 172 -0.95 74.87 -2.05
C SER A 172 -1.38 73.84 -1.01
N ALA A 173 -1.85 74.28 0.16
CA ALA A 173 -2.32 73.39 1.21
C ALA A 173 -3.49 72.50 0.74
N ARG A 174 -4.38 73.03 -0.11
CA ARG A 174 -5.46 72.24 -0.74
C ARG A 174 -4.94 71.22 -1.76
N ALA A 175 -3.84 71.51 -2.44
CA ALA A 175 -3.21 70.56 -3.36
C ALA A 175 -2.51 69.43 -2.59
N GLU A 176 -1.71 69.77 -1.59
CA GLU A 176 -1.01 68.83 -0.70
C GLU A 176 -1.99 67.91 0.02
N THR A 177 -3.11 68.44 0.54
CA THR A 177 -4.14 67.60 1.16
C THR A 177 -4.77 66.64 0.16
N ARG A 178 -5.07 67.06 -1.09
CA ARG A 178 -5.59 66.15 -2.12
C ARG A 178 -4.59 65.06 -2.47
N GLU A 179 -3.32 65.39 -2.59
CA GLU A 179 -2.25 64.43 -2.86
C GLU A 179 -2.13 63.41 -1.72
N ALA A 180 -2.13 63.87 -0.46
CA ALA A 180 -2.09 62.98 0.71
C ALA A 180 -3.29 62.03 0.75
N HIS A 181 -4.50 62.49 0.40
CA HIS A 181 -5.67 61.63 0.31
C HIS A 181 -5.55 60.57 -0.79
N GLU A 182 -5.01 60.93 -1.95
CA GLU A 182 -4.80 59.98 -3.04
C GLU A 182 -3.72 58.94 -2.68
N GLN A 183 -2.63 59.36 -2.04
CA GLN A 183 -1.61 58.45 -1.51
C GLN A 183 -2.20 57.47 -0.48
N LEU A 184 -3.00 57.96 0.48
CA LEU A 184 -3.70 57.10 1.44
C LEU A 184 -4.64 56.10 0.76
N ARG A 185 -5.34 56.52 -0.30
CA ARG A 185 -6.24 55.65 -1.07
C ARG A 185 -5.45 54.55 -1.78
N VAL A 186 -4.32 54.88 -2.40
CA VAL A 186 -3.43 53.90 -3.05
C VAL A 186 -2.85 52.92 -2.03
N HIS A 187 -2.38 53.41 -0.88
CA HIS A 187 -1.87 52.56 0.20
C HIS A 187 -2.95 51.62 0.76
N ALA A 188 -4.18 52.12 0.98
CA ALA A 188 -5.29 51.30 1.42
C ALA A 188 -5.62 50.20 0.41
N LYS A 189 -5.58 50.51 -0.89
CA LYS A 189 -5.81 49.54 -1.96
C LYS A 189 -4.71 48.47 -2.02
N LEU A 190 -3.44 48.87 -1.99
CA LEU A 190 -2.31 47.94 -1.91
C LEU A 190 -2.40 47.02 -0.68
N GLY A 191 -2.81 47.57 0.47
CA GLY A 191 -3.09 46.80 1.68
C GLY A 191 -4.17 45.75 1.47
N SER A 192 -5.31 46.13 0.86
CA SER A 192 -6.41 45.21 0.54
C SER A 192 -5.95 44.10 -0.42
N ASP A 193 -5.29 44.47 -1.53
CA ASP A 193 -4.83 43.52 -2.54
C ASP A 193 -3.81 42.52 -1.94
N SER A 194 -2.92 43.00 -1.06
CA SER A 194 -1.97 42.14 -0.35
C SER A 194 -2.65 41.18 0.63
N ALA A 195 -3.71 41.63 1.32
CA ALA A 195 -4.46 40.80 2.26
C ALA A 195 -5.25 39.71 1.53
N GLU A 196 -5.84 40.03 0.37
CA GLU A 196 -6.53 39.08 -0.50
C GLU A 196 -5.56 38.02 -1.05
N ALA A 197 -4.40 38.43 -1.58
CA ALA A 197 -3.38 37.49 -2.07
C ALA A 197 -2.88 36.54 -0.97
N LEU A 198 -2.68 37.03 0.25
CA LEU A 198 -2.32 36.19 1.40
C LEU A 198 -3.46 35.24 1.80
N GLN A 199 -4.71 35.64 1.63
CA GLN A 199 -5.86 34.80 1.92
C GLN A 199 -6.02 33.68 0.90
N ASP A 200 -5.84 33.97 -0.39
CA ASP A 200 -5.85 32.98 -1.46
C ASP A 200 -4.70 31.97 -1.29
N TYR A 201 -3.48 32.45 -1.00
CA TYR A 201 -2.36 31.56 -0.71
C TYR A 201 -2.62 30.64 0.49
N ARG A 202 -3.21 31.18 1.57
CA ARG A 202 -3.62 30.35 2.73
C ARG A 202 -4.65 29.30 2.35
N ARG A 203 -5.61 29.65 1.48
CA ARG A 203 -6.65 28.74 1.01
C ARG A 203 -6.03 27.60 0.18
N ASP A 204 -5.17 27.92 -0.77
CA ASP A 204 -4.48 26.93 -1.61
C ASP A 204 -3.64 25.97 -0.78
N MET A 205 -2.87 26.48 0.19
CA MET A 205 -2.08 25.64 1.09
C MET A 205 -2.96 24.74 1.96
N ASN A 206 -4.11 25.26 2.43
CA ASN A 206 -5.05 24.46 3.19
C ASN A 206 -5.68 23.35 2.34
N ASP A 207 -6.01 23.62 1.08
CA ASP A 207 -6.53 22.63 0.14
C ASP A 207 -5.48 21.55 -0.17
N GLN A 208 -4.22 21.93 -0.35
CA GLN A 208 -3.10 20.98 -0.50
C GLN A 208 -2.92 20.10 0.75
N LEU A 209 -3.01 20.69 1.94
CA LEU A 209 -2.93 19.97 3.21
C LEU A 209 -4.09 18.97 3.34
N HIS A 210 -5.31 19.37 2.98
CA HIS A 210 -6.46 18.47 2.94
C HIS A 210 -6.25 17.30 1.96
N ALA A 211 -5.74 17.57 0.76
CA ALA A 211 -5.45 16.53 -0.23
C ALA A 211 -4.34 15.56 0.22
N ALA A 212 -3.30 16.06 0.89
CA ALA A 212 -2.27 15.23 1.47
C ALA A 212 -2.84 14.35 2.61
N ASN A 213 -3.67 14.92 3.47
CA ASN A 213 -4.31 14.18 4.57
C ASN A 213 -5.27 13.09 4.08
N THR A 214 -6.01 13.31 3.00
CA THR A 214 -6.85 12.25 2.41
C THR A 214 -5.99 11.13 1.83
N LYS A 215 -4.86 11.45 1.18
CA LYS A 215 -3.91 10.45 0.70
C LYS A 215 -3.28 9.63 1.83
N ILE A 216 -2.90 10.27 2.94
CA ILE A 216 -2.38 9.58 4.13
C ILE A 216 -3.42 8.61 4.68
N LYS A 217 -4.67 9.05 4.84
CA LYS A 217 -5.76 8.17 5.31
C LYS A 217 -5.97 6.96 4.40
N TRP A 218 -5.91 7.17 3.08
CA TRP A 218 -6.03 6.08 2.12
C TRP A 218 -4.87 5.09 2.20
N LEU A 219 -3.63 5.60 2.31
CA LEU A 219 -2.45 4.74 2.49
C LEU A 219 -2.50 3.95 3.79
N GLN A 220 -3.00 4.55 4.88
CA GLN A 220 -3.20 3.85 6.15
C GLN A 220 -4.20 2.70 6.00
N GLN A 221 -5.33 2.92 5.35
CA GLN A 221 -6.31 1.86 5.10
C GLN A 221 -5.73 0.72 4.26
N LEU A 222 -4.86 1.03 3.29
CA LEU A 222 -4.18 0.03 2.48
C LEU A 222 -3.18 -0.78 3.31
N LEU A 223 -2.44 -0.13 4.21
CA LEU A 223 -1.52 -0.78 5.13
C LEU A 223 -2.28 -1.74 6.06
N ASP A 224 -3.37 -1.28 6.68
CA ASP A 224 -4.20 -2.09 7.57
C ASP A 224 -4.77 -3.33 6.84
N ALA A 225 -5.19 -3.17 5.58
CA ALA A 225 -5.65 -4.28 4.75
C ALA A 225 -4.52 -5.28 4.43
N ARG A 226 -3.30 -4.78 4.18
CA ARG A 226 -2.13 -5.64 3.97
C ARG A 226 -1.79 -6.43 5.23
N ASP A 227 -1.78 -5.79 6.39
CA ASP A 227 -1.45 -6.43 7.67
C ASP A 227 -2.47 -7.52 8.02
N GLN A 228 -3.74 -7.32 7.66
CA GLN A 228 -4.78 -8.35 7.78
C GLN A 228 -4.49 -9.57 6.88
N VAL A 229 -4.11 -9.35 5.62
CA VAL A 229 -3.76 -10.44 4.69
C VAL A 229 -2.51 -11.18 5.17
N GLU A 230 -1.49 -10.47 5.63
CA GLU A 230 -0.28 -11.06 6.20
C GLU A 230 -0.60 -11.94 7.42
N SER A 231 -1.45 -11.46 8.33
CA SER A 231 -1.92 -12.25 9.47
C SER A 231 -2.67 -13.52 9.04
N GLN A 232 -3.51 -13.44 8.01
CA GLN A 232 -4.21 -14.60 7.45
C GLN A 232 -3.23 -15.61 6.81
N LEU A 233 -2.22 -15.14 6.09
CA LEU A 233 -1.20 -15.99 5.50
C LEU A 233 -0.35 -16.68 6.57
N HIS A 234 0.05 -15.96 7.62
CA HIS A 234 0.77 -16.57 8.75
C HIS A 234 -0.06 -17.65 9.44
N GLN A 235 -1.36 -17.41 9.65
CA GLN A 235 -2.24 -18.42 10.21
C GLN A 235 -2.33 -19.66 9.31
N LYS A 236 -2.49 -19.46 8.00
CA LYS A 236 -2.52 -20.56 7.04
C LYS A 236 -1.21 -21.34 6.97
N ILE A 237 -0.07 -20.66 7.09
CA ILE A 237 1.26 -21.30 7.18
C ILE A 237 1.33 -22.18 8.43
N ASN A 238 0.88 -21.69 9.58
CA ASN A 238 0.86 -22.48 10.82
C ASN A 238 -0.05 -23.71 10.69
N ASP A 239 -1.26 -23.54 10.14
CA ASP A 239 -2.19 -24.66 9.93
C ASP A 239 -1.59 -25.73 9.02
N LEU A 240 -0.98 -25.32 7.90
CA LEU A 240 -0.30 -26.24 6.98
C LEU A 240 0.93 -26.90 7.61
N THR A 241 1.66 -26.19 8.47
CA THR A 241 2.80 -26.75 9.20
C THR A 241 2.35 -27.87 10.14
N LEU A 242 1.24 -27.65 10.87
CA LEU A 242 0.65 -28.68 11.74
C LEU A 242 0.14 -29.89 10.94
N GLU A 243 -0.47 -29.67 9.77
CA GLU A 243 -0.93 -30.73 8.88
C GLU A 243 0.25 -31.58 8.36
N VAL A 244 1.37 -30.93 8.00
CA VAL A 244 2.60 -31.60 7.57
C VAL A 244 3.23 -32.40 8.72
N GLU A 245 3.29 -31.84 9.92
CA GLU A 245 3.77 -32.57 11.10
C GLU A 245 2.90 -33.79 11.41
N ALA A 246 1.57 -33.63 11.39
CA ALA A 246 0.63 -34.72 11.61
C ALA A 246 0.81 -35.84 10.56
N SER A 247 0.86 -35.50 9.28
CA SER A 247 1.07 -36.46 8.20
C SER A 247 2.46 -37.13 8.24
N SER A 248 3.50 -36.42 8.67
CA SER A 248 4.83 -36.99 8.92
C SER A 248 4.79 -38.05 10.03
N THR A 249 4.14 -37.76 11.16
CA THR A 249 4.00 -38.75 12.26
C THR A 249 3.19 -39.98 11.86
N GLU A 250 2.15 -39.81 11.04
CA GLU A 250 1.39 -40.93 10.49
C GLU A 250 2.26 -41.78 9.56
N PHE A 251 3.05 -41.14 8.70
CA PHE A 251 3.98 -41.83 7.80
C PHE A 251 5.04 -42.63 8.58
N GLU A 252 5.68 -42.03 9.59
CA GLU A 252 6.64 -42.71 10.46
C GLU A 252 6.01 -43.92 11.15
N SER A 253 4.77 -43.80 11.64
CA SER A 253 4.06 -44.91 12.27
C SER A 253 3.82 -46.08 11.30
N LYS A 254 3.45 -45.78 10.04
CA LYS A 254 3.25 -46.78 8.98
C LYS A 254 4.57 -47.42 8.55
N ALA A 255 5.64 -46.63 8.43
CA ALA A 255 6.98 -47.12 8.12
C ALA A 255 7.49 -48.09 9.19
N ASN A 256 7.33 -47.73 10.47
CA ASN A 256 7.69 -48.60 11.60
C ASN A 256 6.89 -49.92 11.61
N LEU A 257 5.58 -49.85 11.32
CA LEU A 257 4.74 -51.04 11.20
C LEU A 257 5.21 -51.95 10.06
N MET A 258 5.49 -51.38 8.89
CA MET A 258 6.01 -52.11 7.73
C MET A 258 7.35 -52.78 8.04
N GLN A 259 8.27 -52.08 8.71
CA GLN A 259 9.56 -52.65 9.10
C GLN A 259 9.39 -53.82 10.09
N SER A 260 8.48 -53.68 11.06
CA SER A 260 8.11 -54.77 11.98
C SER A 260 7.53 -55.98 11.25
N MET A 261 6.67 -55.76 10.24
CA MET A 261 6.16 -56.83 9.39
C MET A 261 7.26 -57.51 8.58
N LEU A 262 8.18 -56.75 7.97
CA LEU A 262 9.32 -57.30 7.22
C LEU A 262 10.22 -58.16 8.11
N GLN A 263 10.50 -57.73 9.34
CA GLN A 263 11.26 -58.53 10.30
C GLN A 263 10.55 -59.84 10.66
N LYS A 264 9.22 -59.81 10.81
CA LYS A 264 8.42 -61.03 11.05
C LYS A 264 8.46 -61.97 9.83
N CYS A 265 8.33 -61.44 8.61
CA CYS A 265 8.46 -62.23 7.39
C CYS A 265 9.85 -62.88 7.28
N ALA A 266 10.93 -62.11 7.48
CA ALA A 266 12.29 -62.64 7.47
C ALA A 266 12.50 -63.75 8.53
N ARG A 267 11.88 -63.62 9.71
CA ARG A 267 11.89 -64.66 10.73
C ARG A 267 11.14 -65.91 10.27
N LEU A 268 9.93 -65.76 9.72
CA LEU A 268 9.13 -66.87 9.21
C LEU A 268 9.81 -67.58 8.05
N GLU A 269 10.45 -66.85 7.13
CA GLU A 269 11.26 -67.40 6.04
C GLU A 269 12.41 -68.27 6.58
N LYS A 270 13.08 -67.79 7.64
CA LYS A 270 14.12 -68.58 8.32
C LYS A 270 13.56 -69.84 8.98
N GLU A 271 12.41 -69.73 9.65
CA GLU A 271 11.74 -70.88 10.28
C GLU A 271 11.28 -71.91 9.22
N LEU A 272 10.74 -71.46 8.09
CA LEU A 272 10.38 -72.29 6.94
C LEU A 272 11.60 -72.97 6.32
N SER A 273 12.70 -72.26 6.11
CA SER A 273 13.95 -72.83 5.60
C SER A 273 14.50 -73.94 6.51
N VAL A 274 14.45 -73.74 7.83
CA VAL A 274 14.80 -74.78 8.82
C VAL A 274 13.85 -75.96 8.71
N PHE A 275 12.54 -75.73 8.58
CA PHE A 275 11.56 -76.80 8.43
C PHE A 275 11.78 -77.61 7.15
N GLU A 276 12.02 -76.96 6.01
CA GLU A 276 12.38 -77.61 4.74
C GLU A 276 13.64 -78.46 4.88
N GLN A 277 14.67 -77.94 5.54
CA GLN A 277 15.91 -78.68 5.81
C GLN A 277 15.65 -79.91 6.69
N VAL A 278 14.82 -79.78 7.73
CA VAL A 278 14.41 -80.91 8.59
C VAL A 278 13.62 -81.94 7.79
N MET A 279 12.64 -81.52 6.99
CA MET A 279 11.84 -82.39 6.12
C MET A 279 12.72 -83.12 5.10
N SER A 280 13.63 -82.41 4.44
CA SER A 280 14.57 -82.98 3.46
C SER A 280 15.53 -83.98 4.10
N ASN A 281 15.93 -83.78 5.36
CA ASN A 281 16.82 -84.68 6.09
C ASN A 281 16.09 -85.87 6.76
N GLN A 282 14.79 -85.76 7.05
CA GLN A 282 14.02 -86.79 7.76
C GLN A 282 13.12 -87.65 6.85
N LEU A 283 12.93 -87.27 5.58
CA LEU A 283 12.09 -88.01 4.64
C LEU A 283 12.85 -88.42 3.37
N SER A 284 13.25 -89.69 3.32
CA SER A 284 13.50 -90.47 2.09
C SER A 284 12.20 -90.55 1.26
N PRO A 285 12.23 -90.65 -0.09
CA PRO A 285 11.10 -90.28 -0.94
C PRO A 285 10.01 -91.35 -0.91
N VAL A 286 9.14 -91.29 0.10
CA VAL A 286 7.98 -92.20 0.23
C VAL A 286 6.65 -91.41 0.35
N TYR A 287 6.71 -90.08 0.38
CA TYR A 287 5.52 -89.22 0.55
C TYR A 287 5.16 -88.34 -0.65
N THR A 288 5.60 -88.65 -1.86
CA THR A 288 5.27 -87.81 -3.03
C THR A 288 3.85 -88.04 -3.54
N SER A 289 3.34 -89.26 -3.58
CA SER A 289 2.02 -89.54 -4.21
C SER A 289 0.82 -88.98 -3.43
N SER A 290 0.83 -89.04 -2.08
CA SER A 290 -0.27 -88.48 -1.28
C SER A 290 -0.20 -86.96 -1.15
N HIS A 291 1.00 -86.37 -1.18
CA HIS A 291 1.18 -84.93 -1.07
C HIS A 291 0.85 -84.23 -2.39
N GLU A 292 1.22 -84.85 -3.51
CA GLU A 292 0.89 -84.36 -4.86
C GLU A 292 -0.62 -84.37 -5.10
N ALA A 293 -1.33 -85.43 -4.71
CA ALA A 293 -2.80 -85.46 -4.78
C ALA A 293 -3.48 -84.41 -3.87
N MET A 294 -2.89 -84.12 -2.71
CA MET A 294 -3.39 -83.08 -1.79
C MET A 294 -3.10 -81.67 -2.31
N LEU A 295 -1.94 -81.46 -2.96
CA LEU A 295 -1.59 -80.21 -3.62
C LEU A 295 -2.43 -79.96 -4.88
N GLU A 296 -2.75 -81.01 -5.64
CA GLU A 296 -3.70 -80.94 -6.77
C GLU A 296 -5.11 -80.60 -6.29
N ALA A 297 -5.60 -81.22 -5.21
CA ALA A 297 -6.90 -80.85 -4.62
C ALA A 297 -6.90 -79.40 -4.10
N ALA A 298 -5.82 -78.97 -3.43
CA ALA A 298 -5.69 -77.60 -2.94
C ALA A 298 -5.51 -76.56 -4.06
N SER A 299 -4.92 -76.94 -5.21
CA SER A 299 -4.80 -76.07 -6.37
C SER A 299 -6.13 -75.96 -7.12
N PHE A 300 -6.89 -77.06 -7.20
CA PHE A 300 -8.25 -77.07 -7.72
C PHE A 300 -9.18 -76.16 -6.90
N ASP A 301 -9.16 -76.26 -5.57
CA ASP A 301 -9.96 -75.40 -4.69
C ASP A 301 -9.58 -73.93 -4.82
N ARG A 302 -8.28 -73.62 -5.00
CA ARG A 302 -7.82 -72.25 -5.26
C ARG A 302 -8.32 -71.72 -6.60
N LEU A 303 -8.29 -72.54 -7.65
CA LEU A 303 -8.80 -72.16 -8.97
C LEU A 303 -10.31 -71.90 -8.93
N GLN A 304 -11.07 -72.74 -8.22
CA GLN A 304 -12.50 -72.55 -8.03
C GLN A 304 -12.80 -71.27 -7.25
N ASN A 305 -12.06 -71.00 -6.17
CA ASN A 305 -12.21 -69.76 -5.39
C ASN A 305 -11.86 -68.52 -6.21
N PHE A 306 -10.79 -68.56 -7.00
CA PHE A 306 -10.43 -67.47 -7.90
C PHE A 306 -11.52 -67.22 -8.94
N PHE A 307 -12.05 -68.28 -9.56
CA PHE A 307 -13.15 -68.17 -10.53
C PHE A 307 -14.39 -67.53 -9.90
N ASN A 308 -14.77 -67.97 -8.70
CA ASN A 308 -15.91 -67.43 -7.97
C ASN A 308 -15.71 -65.95 -7.58
N LEU A 309 -14.52 -65.56 -7.10
CA LEU A 309 -14.21 -64.18 -6.76
C LEU A 309 -14.18 -63.28 -8.00
N THR A 310 -13.68 -63.79 -9.12
CA THR A 310 -13.69 -63.07 -10.40
C THR A 310 -15.12 -62.86 -10.90
N ALA A 311 -15.95 -63.90 -10.85
CA ALA A 311 -17.37 -63.80 -11.20
C ALA A 311 -18.10 -62.78 -10.30
N LEU A 312 -17.85 -62.81 -8.99
CA LEU A 312 -18.42 -61.86 -8.04
C LEU A 312 -17.95 -60.43 -8.29
N GLY A 313 -16.65 -60.23 -8.58
CA GLY A 313 -16.10 -58.93 -8.95
C GLY A 313 -16.78 -58.34 -10.18
N ILE A 314 -16.98 -59.15 -11.22
CA ILE A 314 -17.71 -58.73 -12.44
C ILE A 314 -19.18 -58.40 -12.13
N VAL A 315 -19.85 -59.18 -11.27
CA VAL A 315 -21.24 -58.89 -10.86
C VAL A 315 -21.36 -57.55 -10.14
N LEU A 316 -20.42 -57.23 -9.24
CA LEU A 316 -20.38 -55.96 -8.53
C LEU A 316 -20.07 -54.79 -9.49
N GLU A 317 -19.09 -54.98 -10.39
CA GLU A 317 -18.70 -53.98 -11.39
C GLU A 317 -19.83 -53.67 -12.37
N MET A 318 -20.64 -54.67 -12.73
CA MET A 318 -21.80 -54.51 -13.61
C MET A 318 -23.09 -54.07 -12.89
N HIS A 319 -23.04 -53.81 -11.58
CA HIS A 319 -24.19 -53.52 -10.72
C HIS A 319 -25.33 -54.56 -10.85
N ALA A 320 -24.96 -55.83 -11.04
CA ALA A 320 -25.90 -56.93 -11.24
C ALA A 320 -26.37 -57.58 -9.92
N GLU A 321 -26.11 -56.93 -8.79
CA GLU A 321 -26.35 -57.39 -7.43
C GLU A 321 -27.77 -57.92 -7.22
N GLU A 322 -28.78 -57.21 -7.74
CA GLU A 322 -30.20 -57.58 -7.60
C GLU A 322 -30.56 -58.89 -8.32
N TYR A 323 -29.77 -59.34 -9.31
CA TYR A 323 -30.02 -60.55 -10.08
C TYR A 323 -29.26 -61.79 -9.57
N TYR A 324 -28.21 -61.59 -8.75
CA TYR A 324 -27.25 -62.66 -8.39
C TYR A 324 -27.03 -62.83 -6.88
N LEU A 325 -27.69 -62.07 -6.00
CA LEU A 325 -27.51 -62.22 -4.55
C LEU A 325 -28.38 -63.29 -3.87
N ASP A 326 -29.19 -64.04 -4.63
CA ASP A 326 -29.92 -65.18 -4.08
C ASP A 326 -29.03 -66.42 -3.92
N THR A 327 -29.38 -67.30 -2.97
CA THR A 327 -28.67 -68.57 -2.68
C THR A 327 -28.47 -69.51 -3.90
N SER A 328 -29.08 -69.21 -5.05
CA SER A 328 -28.92 -69.90 -6.33
C SER A 328 -27.63 -69.53 -7.08
N SER A 329 -27.03 -68.35 -6.85
CA SER A 329 -25.88 -67.85 -7.62
C SER A 329 -24.59 -68.62 -7.36
N ARG A 330 -24.34 -69.06 -6.12
CA ARG A 330 -23.17 -69.88 -5.78
C ARG A 330 -23.18 -71.23 -6.52
N LYS A 331 -24.36 -71.86 -6.61
CA LYS A 331 -24.53 -73.11 -7.38
C LYS A 331 -24.40 -72.85 -8.89
N MET A 332 -24.84 -71.69 -9.37
CA MET A 332 -24.70 -71.30 -10.77
C MET A 332 -23.22 -71.11 -11.17
N PHE A 333 -22.44 -70.41 -10.34
CA PHE A 333 -21.00 -70.24 -10.58
C PHE A 333 -20.25 -71.57 -10.52
N GLU A 334 -20.65 -72.48 -9.63
CA GLU A 334 -20.11 -73.83 -9.58
C GLU A 334 -20.41 -74.64 -10.86
N ILE A 335 -21.64 -74.55 -11.39
CA ILE A 335 -22.01 -75.18 -12.68
C ILE A 335 -21.19 -74.56 -13.83
N TRP A 336 -21.03 -73.24 -13.84
CA TRP A 336 -20.25 -72.55 -14.87
C TRP A 336 -18.77 -72.87 -14.80
N PHE A 337 -18.20 -73.00 -13.60
CA PHE A 337 -16.84 -73.45 -13.40
C PHE A 337 -16.62 -74.84 -14.00
N GLN A 338 -17.52 -75.78 -13.73
CA GLN A 338 -17.48 -77.12 -14.32
C GLN A 338 -17.63 -77.10 -15.86
N GLN A 339 -18.45 -76.19 -16.41
CA GLN A 339 -18.58 -76.01 -17.86
C GLN A 339 -17.31 -75.46 -18.51
N VAL A 340 -16.64 -74.52 -17.84
CA VAL A 340 -15.37 -73.93 -18.31
C VAL A 340 -14.27 -74.99 -18.33
N LEU A 341 -14.22 -75.83 -17.29
CA LEU A 341 -13.31 -76.97 -17.23
C LEU A 341 -13.62 -78.02 -18.30
N ALA A 342 -14.89 -78.35 -18.53
CA ALA A 342 -15.30 -79.31 -19.56
C ALA A 342 -15.09 -78.80 -21.00
N SER A 343 -14.96 -77.48 -21.19
CA SER A 343 -14.77 -76.83 -22.50
C SER A 343 -13.30 -76.51 -22.80
N ASP A 344 -12.36 -76.93 -21.93
CA ASP A 344 -10.92 -76.62 -22.00
C ASP A 344 -10.63 -75.14 -22.27
N LEU A 345 -11.40 -74.24 -21.65
CA LEU A 345 -11.20 -72.81 -21.81
C LEU A 345 -9.96 -72.37 -21.00
N PRO A 346 -8.98 -71.70 -21.62
CA PRO A 346 -7.77 -71.27 -20.91
C PRO A 346 -8.10 -70.17 -19.89
N PHE A 347 -7.43 -70.22 -18.74
CA PHE A 347 -7.64 -69.34 -17.58
C PHE A 347 -7.74 -67.84 -17.92
N GLN A 348 -6.91 -67.36 -18.84
CA GLN A 348 -6.87 -65.95 -19.25
C GLN A 348 -8.17 -65.47 -19.92
N LYS A 349 -8.97 -66.41 -20.45
CA LYS A 349 -10.26 -66.11 -21.11
C LYS A 349 -11.46 -66.29 -20.18
N TRP A 350 -11.24 -66.66 -18.91
CA TRP A 350 -12.34 -66.90 -17.97
C TRP A 350 -13.09 -65.62 -17.64
N ALA A 351 -12.39 -64.49 -17.44
CA ALA A 351 -13.01 -63.20 -17.16
C ALA A 351 -13.93 -62.75 -18.31
N SER A 352 -13.43 -62.74 -19.55
CA SER A 352 -14.24 -62.33 -20.72
C SER A 352 -15.41 -63.28 -21.00
N TRP A 353 -15.21 -64.58 -20.79
CA TRP A 353 -16.28 -65.58 -20.89
C TRP A 353 -17.35 -65.37 -19.81
N LEU A 354 -16.95 -65.09 -18.57
CA LEU A 354 -17.85 -64.79 -17.45
C LEU A 354 -18.63 -63.50 -17.70
N THR A 355 -17.98 -62.42 -18.14
CA THR A 355 -18.65 -61.15 -18.49
C THR A 355 -19.72 -61.37 -19.55
N HIS A 356 -19.43 -62.15 -20.60
CA HIS A 356 -20.41 -62.46 -21.63
C HIS A 356 -21.57 -63.32 -21.09
N ARG A 357 -21.28 -64.32 -20.27
CA ARG A 357 -22.29 -65.19 -19.63
C ARG A 357 -23.19 -64.43 -18.66
N ILE A 358 -22.62 -63.61 -17.79
CA ILE A 358 -23.33 -62.79 -16.80
C ILE A 358 -24.23 -61.77 -17.52
N SER A 359 -23.71 -61.10 -18.54
CA SER A 359 -24.48 -60.15 -19.36
C SER A 359 -25.67 -60.82 -20.08
N ASN A 360 -25.44 -61.96 -20.75
CA ASN A 360 -26.51 -62.70 -21.42
C ASN A 360 -27.57 -63.21 -20.43
N HIS A 361 -27.14 -63.64 -19.24
CA HIS A 361 -28.04 -64.14 -18.22
C HIS A 361 -28.86 -62.99 -17.59
N MET A 362 -28.27 -61.79 -17.39
CA MET A 362 -29.02 -60.58 -17.00
C MET A 362 -30.11 -60.21 -18.02
N ILE A 363 -29.78 -60.27 -19.32
CA ILE A 363 -30.73 -59.99 -20.40
C ILE A 363 -31.87 -61.03 -20.39
N ALA A 364 -31.55 -62.30 -20.14
CA ALA A 364 -32.53 -63.39 -20.10
C ALA A 364 -33.44 -63.33 -18.86
N THR A 365 -32.95 -62.82 -17.73
CA THR A 365 -33.72 -62.69 -16.48
C THR A 365 -34.41 -61.33 -16.31
N SER A 366 -34.20 -60.38 -17.23
CA SER A 366 -34.85 -59.07 -17.19
C SER A 366 -36.32 -59.18 -17.61
N PRO A 367 -37.30 -58.79 -16.77
CA PRO A 367 -38.70 -58.73 -17.16
C PRO A 367 -38.88 -57.60 -18.20
N SER A 368 -39.44 -57.94 -19.36
CA SER A 368 -39.75 -56.97 -20.41
C SER A 368 -40.74 -55.90 -19.90
N SER A 369 -40.28 -54.67 -19.67
CA SER A 369 -41.16 -53.49 -19.68
C SER A 369 -40.42 -52.24 -20.16
N ASN A 370 -40.90 -51.71 -21.30
CA ASN A 370 -40.67 -50.40 -21.89
C ASN A 370 -40.23 -49.27 -20.93
N SER A 371 -39.05 -48.66 -21.16
CA SER A 371 -38.90 -47.21 -21.38
C SER A 371 -37.45 -46.87 -21.78
N PRO A 372 -37.20 -45.99 -22.78
CA PRO A 372 -35.89 -45.81 -23.37
C PRO A 372 -35.12 -44.68 -22.68
N ARG A 373 -34.23 -44.99 -21.74
CA ARG A 373 -33.13 -44.09 -21.37
C ARG A 373 -31.87 -44.90 -21.12
N TYR A 374 -30.77 -44.45 -21.73
CA TYR A 374 -29.44 -45.06 -21.78
C TYR A 374 -29.10 -45.96 -22.98
N SER A 375 -29.62 -45.64 -24.16
CA SER A 375 -28.82 -45.78 -25.40
C SER A 375 -27.75 -44.69 -25.47
N ARG A 376 -26.60 -44.93 -24.84
CA ARG A 376 -25.27 -44.35 -25.16
C ARG A 376 -24.34 -44.73 -24.03
N LEU A 377 -23.48 -45.72 -24.25
CA LEU A 377 -22.09 -45.81 -23.78
C LEU A 377 -21.45 -47.15 -24.21
N LEU A 378 -21.81 -47.65 -25.41
CA LEU A 378 -21.06 -48.73 -26.08
C LEU A 378 -20.79 -48.33 -27.53
N LEU A 379 -19.94 -47.32 -27.68
CA LEU A 379 -19.19 -47.11 -28.91
C LEU A 379 -17.93 -46.31 -28.58
N ASN A 380 -16.79 -46.90 -28.94
CA ASN A 380 -15.41 -46.48 -28.69
C ASN A 380 -14.95 -46.93 -27.29
N VAL A 381 -14.01 -47.85 -27.14
CA VAL A 381 -12.69 -47.87 -27.78
C VAL A 381 -12.24 -49.33 -28.03
N LEU A 382 -11.50 -49.48 -29.14
CA LEU A 382 -10.79 -50.65 -29.63
C LEU A 382 -9.95 -51.41 -28.59
#